data_AF-A0A2R6BEX4-F1
#
_entry.id   AF-A0A2R6BEX4-F1
#
_cell.length_a   1.000
_cell.length_b   1.000
_cell.length_c   1.000
_cell.angle_alpha   90.00
_cell.angle_beta   90.00
_cell.angle_gamma   90.00
#
_symmetry.space_group_name_H-M   'P 1'
#
loop_
_entity.id
_entity.type
_entity.pdbx_description
1 polymer ?
#
loop_
_entity_poly.entity_id
_entity_poly.type
_entity_poly.pdbx_seq_one_letter_code
_entity_poly.pdbx_strand_id
1 'polypeptide(L)'
;MGEQREAVRLFNNPGAQECADVIMSAASKRRAVIVLGVCEVSYMGRTSSELARGERLVIVKEDGSLLVHRTWGYKPVNYMPPRSHGVCEE
;
A
#
# COMPACT_ATOMS: atom_id res chain seq x y z
N MET A 1 -5.95 -32.23 11.46
CA MET A 1 -6.75 -30.97 11.41
C MET A 1 -5.80 -29.86 10.98
N GLY A 2 -5.69 -29.61 9.67
CA GLY A 2 -4.90 -28.47 9.20
C GLY A 2 -5.66 -27.20 9.51
N GLU A 3 -5.05 -26.29 10.26
CA GLU A 3 -5.59 -24.94 10.45
C GLU A 3 -5.90 -24.36 9.07
N GLN A 4 -7.17 -24.02 8.81
CA GLN A 4 -7.51 -23.21 7.66
C GLN A 4 -6.82 -21.87 7.84
N ARG A 5 -5.68 -21.69 7.17
CA ARG A 5 -5.05 -20.38 7.08
C ARG A 5 -6.02 -19.44 6.40
N GLU A 6 -6.44 -18.40 7.11
CA GLU A 6 -7.25 -17.34 6.55
C GLU A 6 -6.48 -16.68 5.39
N ALA A 7 -6.98 -16.88 4.16
CA ALA A 7 -6.31 -16.42 2.95
C ALA A 7 -6.19 -14.88 2.92
N VAL A 8 -7.17 -14.19 3.52
CA VAL A 8 -7.30 -12.73 3.54
C VAL A 8 -7.58 -12.28 4.97
N ARG A 9 -6.96 -11.16 5.37
CA ARG A 9 -7.28 -10.44 6.61
C ARG A 9 -7.84 -9.08 6.24
N LEU A 10 -8.94 -8.68 6.88
CA LEU A 10 -9.64 -7.42 6.61
C LEU A 10 -9.60 -6.54 7.86
N PHE A 11 -9.27 -5.27 7.66
CA PHE A 11 -9.24 -4.24 8.70
C PHE A 11 -10.20 -3.13 8.30
N ASN A 12 -11.18 -2.82 9.14
CA ASN A 12 -12.19 -1.78 8.86
C ASN A 12 -11.92 -0.56 9.73
N ASN A 13 -11.66 0.58 9.10
CA ASN A 13 -11.31 1.84 9.77
C ASN A 13 -10.16 1.71 10.80
N PRO A 14 -9.04 1.03 10.47
CA PRO A 14 -7.86 0.99 11.34
C PRO A 14 -7.24 2.39 11.51
N GLY A 15 -6.55 2.60 12.62
CA GLY A 15 -5.74 3.81 12.83
C GLY A 15 -4.52 3.85 11.89
N ALA A 16 -3.87 5.02 11.77
CA ALA A 16 -2.67 5.19 10.93
C ALA A 16 -1.52 4.28 11.37
N GLN A 17 -1.23 4.23 12.67
CA GLN A 17 -0.19 3.34 13.22
C GLN A 17 -0.50 1.86 12.97
N GLU A 18 -1.76 1.46 13.14
CA GLU A 18 -2.18 0.08 12.88
C GLU A 18 -2.05 -0.28 11.39
N CYS A 19 -2.40 0.65 10.49
CA CYS A 19 -2.14 0.49 9.06
C CYS A 19 -0.66 0.25 8.79
N ALA A 20 0.21 1.10 9.35
CA ALA A 20 1.66 1.00 9.16
C ALA A 20 2.18 -0.37 9.64
N ASP A 21 1.79 -0.81 10.84
CA ASP A 21 2.20 -2.10 11.41
C ASP A 21 1.75 -3.28 10.54
N VAL A 22 0.50 -3.24 10.04
CA VAL A 22 -0.05 -4.28 9.16
C VAL A 22 0.68 -4.32 7.82
N ILE A 23 0.93 -3.15 7.21
CA ILE A 23 1.63 -3.03 5.93
C ILE A 23 3.07 -3.55 6.07
N MET A 24 3.79 -3.14 7.12
CA MET A 24 5.17 -3.57 7.39
C MET A 24 5.26 -5.07 7.70
N SER A 25 4.31 -5.61 8.48
CA SER A 25 4.22 -7.04 8.77
C SER A 25 3.88 -7.86 7.51
N ALA A 26 3.05 -7.33 6.62
CA ALA A 26 2.70 -7.98 5.37
C ALA A 26 3.88 -7.98 4.38
N ALA A 27 4.56 -6.84 4.22
CA ALA A 27 5.74 -6.70 3.37
C ALA A 27 6.87 -7.66 3.78
N SER A 28 7.20 -7.73 5.08
CA SER A 28 8.21 -8.68 5.59
C SER A 28 7.84 -10.15 5.38
N LYS A 29 6.55 -10.47 5.36
CA LYS A 29 6.01 -11.81 5.09
C LYS A 29 5.69 -12.06 3.62
N ARG A 30 6.09 -11.15 2.71
CA ARG A 30 5.80 -11.26 1.27
C ARG A 30 4.32 -11.43 0.96
N ARG A 31 3.45 -10.81 1.76
CA ARG A 31 2.00 -10.78 1.52
C ARG A 31 1.63 -9.51 0.77
N ALA A 32 0.78 -9.65 -0.24
CA ALA A 32 0.18 -8.50 -0.90
C ALA A 32 -0.74 -7.73 0.07
N VAL A 33 -0.80 -6.42 -0.10
CA VAL A 33 -1.65 -5.50 0.66
C VAL A 33 -2.45 -4.63 -0.30
N ILE A 34 -3.71 -4.43 0.01
CA ILE A 34 -4.58 -3.47 -0.65
C ILE A 34 -5.11 -2.51 0.42
N VAL A 35 -4.89 -1.22 0.21
CA VAL A 35 -5.40 -0.16 1.09
C VAL A 35 -6.37 0.70 0.29
N LEU A 36 -7.54 0.93 0.87
CA LEU A 36 -8.55 1.85 0.37
C LEU A 36 -8.77 2.90 1.46
N GLY A 37 -8.46 4.16 1.15
CA GLY A 37 -8.59 5.21 2.16
C GLY A 37 -8.13 6.57 1.66
N VAL A 38 -8.30 7.58 2.52
CA VAL A 38 -7.84 8.93 2.26
C VAL A 38 -6.38 9.06 2.71
N CYS A 39 -5.48 9.33 1.78
CA CYS A 39 -4.08 9.58 2.10
C CYS A 39 -3.48 10.69 1.24
N GLU A 40 -2.35 11.19 1.73
CA GLU A 40 -1.40 12.01 0.97
C GLU A 40 -0.28 11.10 0.47
N VAL A 41 0.33 11.45 -0.66
CA VAL A 41 1.44 10.67 -1.22
C VAL A 41 2.57 11.60 -1.55
N SER A 42 3.69 11.43 -0.85
CA SER A 42 4.97 11.99 -1.25
C SER A 42 5.78 10.91 -1.95
N TYR A 43 6.13 11.14 -3.21
CA TYR A 43 6.97 10.24 -3.98
C TYR A 43 8.30 10.92 -4.26
N MET A 44 9.38 10.25 -3.90
CA MET A 44 10.75 10.69 -4.17
C MET A 44 11.47 9.62 -4.99
N GLY A 45 11.94 10.00 -6.17
CA GLY A 45 12.67 9.12 -7.08
C GLY A 45 13.41 9.94 -8.13
N ARG A 46 13.46 9.43 -9.38
CA ARG A 46 14.02 10.21 -10.51
C ARG A 46 13.29 11.54 -10.73
N THR A 47 12.02 11.58 -10.34
CA THR A 47 11.18 12.77 -10.25
C THR A 47 10.54 12.79 -8.88
N SER A 48 10.38 13.96 -8.28
CA SER A 48 9.55 14.13 -7.09
C SER A 48 8.12 14.47 -7.51
N SER A 49 7.13 13.97 -6.76
CA SER A 49 5.74 14.35 -6.93
C SER A 49 5.00 14.24 -5.62
N GLU A 50 4.11 15.19 -5.38
CA GLU A 50 3.19 15.16 -4.25
C GLU A 50 1.76 15.04 -4.75
N LEU A 51 1.00 14.15 -4.11
CA LEU A 51 -0.43 14.06 -4.28
C LEU A 51 -1.07 14.47 -2.96
N ALA A 52 -1.78 15.61 -3.01
CA ALA A 52 -2.58 16.08 -1.91
C ALA A 52 -3.64 15.05 -1.48
N ARG A 53 -4.16 15.28 -0.28
CA ARG A 53 -5.10 14.40 0.41
C ARG A 53 -6.26 14.02 -0.50
N GLY A 54 -6.51 12.73 -0.61
CA GLY A 54 -7.66 12.23 -1.37
C GLY A 54 -7.77 10.72 -1.29
N GLU A 55 -8.90 10.19 -1.73
CA GLU A 55 -9.13 8.75 -1.76
C GLU A 55 -8.20 8.05 -2.74
N ARG A 56 -7.53 7.00 -2.26
CA ARG A 56 -6.59 6.19 -3.03
C ARG A 56 -6.87 4.72 -2.87
N LEU A 57 -6.59 3.99 -3.95
CA LEU A 57 -6.34 2.56 -3.93
C LEU A 57 -4.82 2.37 -4.00
N VAL A 58 -4.23 1.88 -2.91
CA VAL A 58 -2.81 1.53 -2.84
C VAL A 58 -2.66 0.02 -2.86
N ILE A 59 -1.80 -0.48 -3.74
CA ILE A 59 -1.51 -1.91 -3.86
C ILE A 59 -0.01 -2.11 -3.65
N VAL A 60 0.33 -2.93 -2.65
CA VAL A 60 1.69 -3.44 -2.44
C VAL A 60 1.68 -4.91 -2.82
N LYS A 61 2.48 -5.29 -3.81
CA LYS A 61 2.57 -6.68 -4.28
C LYS A 61 3.65 -7.45 -3.53
N GLU A 62 3.58 -8.77 -3.60
CA GLU A 62 4.56 -9.69 -3.00
C GLU A 62 6.01 -9.43 -3.47
N ASP A 63 6.18 -8.99 -4.72
CA ASP A 63 7.49 -8.66 -5.30
C ASP A 63 8.03 -7.27 -4.88
N GLY A 64 7.29 -6.56 -4.03
CA GLY A 64 7.61 -5.22 -3.56
C GLY A 64 7.19 -4.10 -4.53
N SER A 65 6.50 -4.41 -5.63
CA SER A 65 5.92 -3.38 -6.50
C SER A 65 4.84 -2.60 -5.74
N LEU A 66 4.86 -1.27 -5.86
CA LEU A 66 3.86 -0.38 -5.26
C LEU A 66 3.13 0.39 -6.35
N LEU A 67 1.80 0.41 -6.26
CA LEU A 67 0.92 1.12 -7.17
C LEU A 67 0.00 2.02 -6.36
N VAL A 68 -0.08 3.29 -6.73
CA VAL A 68 -1.07 4.23 -6.21
C VAL A 68 -2.04 4.59 -7.32
N HIS A 69 -3.32 4.36 -7.10
CA HIS A 69 -4.41 4.74 -8.01
C HIS A 69 -5.28 5.83 -7.37
N ARG A 70 -5.82 6.71 -8.21
CA ARG A 70 -7.03 7.47 -7.88
C ARG A 70 -8.25 6.55 -8.01
N THR A 71 -9.41 6.99 -7.54
CA THR A 71 -10.68 6.26 -7.71
C THR A 71 -11.18 6.19 -9.16
N TRP A 72 -10.50 6.86 -10.08
CA TRP A 72 -10.80 6.86 -11.51
C TRP A 72 -9.52 6.62 -12.34
N GLY A 73 -9.72 6.14 -13.56
CA GLY A 73 -8.64 5.83 -14.50
C GLY A 73 -8.01 4.46 -14.27
N TYR A 74 -7.56 3.82 -15.36
CA TYR A 74 -7.00 2.46 -15.29
C TYR A 74 -5.49 2.44 -14.96
N LYS A 75 -4.78 3.57 -15.13
CA LYS A 75 -3.34 3.66 -14.87
C LYS A 75 -3.07 4.13 -13.44
N PRO A 76 -2.01 3.62 -12.78
CA PRO A 76 -1.54 4.18 -11.53
C PRO A 76 -1.04 5.61 -11.76
N VAL A 77 -1.23 6.47 -10.76
CA VAL A 77 -0.68 7.83 -10.74
C VAL A 77 0.76 7.85 -10.22
N ASN A 78 1.13 6.92 -9.35
CA ASN A 78 2.52 6.61 -9.00
C ASN A 78 2.75 5.11 -9.06
N TYR A 79 3.91 4.72 -9.58
CA TYR A 79 4.35 3.33 -9.67
C TYR A 79 5.80 3.23 -9.24
N MET A 80 6.10 2.19 -8.47
CA MET A 80 7.43 1.85 -8.03
C MET A 80 7.70 0.36 -8.34
N PRO A 81 8.78 0.06 -9.07
CA PRO A 81 9.05 -1.30 -9.55
C PRO A 81 9.44 -2.25 -8.42
N PRO A 82 9.53 -3.57 -8.69
CA PRO A 82 9.97 -4.56 -7.70
C PRO A 82 11.28 -4.20 -6.99
N ARG A 83 11.47 -4.70 -5.75
CA ARG A 83 12.66 -4.49 -4.90
C ARG A 83 12.98 -3.03 -4.53
N SER A 84 11.99 -2.16 -4.57
CA SER A 84 12.17 -0.76 -4.16
C SER A 84 11.79 -0.60 -2.68
N HIS A 85 12.46 0.29 -1.95
CA HIS A 85 12.21 0.51 -0.50
C HIS A 85 11.13 1.58 -0.30
N GLY A 86 9.89 1.17 -0.04
CA GLY A 86 8.81 2.08 0.33
C GLY A 86 8.88 2.44 1.82
N VAL A 87 8.59 3.68 2.17
CA VAL A 87 8.47 4.14 3.56
C VAL A 87 7.02 4.59 3.77
N CYS A 88 6.37 4.08 4.82
CA CYS A 88 5.10 4.59 5.30
C CYS A 88 5.37 5.41 6.56
N GLU A 89 4.96 6.68 6.55
CA GLU A 89 5.02 7.59 7.70
C GLU A 89 3.59 7.94 8.15
N GLU A 90 3.45 8.48 9.36
CA GLU A 90 2.16 8.85 9.97
C GLU A 90 1.44 10.00 9.24
#